data_AF-A0A8H3HH80-F1
#
_entry.id   AF-A0A8H3HH80-F1
#
_cell.length_a   1.000
_cell.length_b   1.000
_cell.length_c   1.000
_cell.angle_alpha   90.00
_cell.angle_beta   90.00
_cell.angle_gamma   90.00
#
_symmetry.space_group_name_H-M   'P 1'
#
loop_
_entity.id
_entity.type
_entity.pdbx_description
1 polymer ?
#
loop_
_entity_poly.entity_id
_entity_poly.type
_entity_poly.pdbx_seq_one_letter_code
_entity_poly.pdbx_strand_id
1 'polypeptide(L)'
;RTYATESKANAGTVKTVIGAVVDVQFESENLPPILNALEVQDFHGGRLVLEVASHLGENSVRTIAMDGTEGLVRGQKVIDTGAPITIPVGAGTLGRIMNVIGEPIDERGPIKANKRSPIHADPPAFVEQSTTAEVLETGIKVVDLLAPYARGGKIGLFGGAGVGKTVLIQELINNVAKAHGGFSIFCGVGERTREGNDLYHEMIETGVINLQGDSKVALVFGQMNEPPGARARVALTGLTIAEYFRDEEGQDVLLFIDNIFRFTQAGSEVSALLGRIPSAVGYQPTLSTDMGAMQERITTTKKGSITSVQAVYVPADDLTDPAPATT
;
A
#
# COMPACT_ATOMS: atom_id res chain seq x y z
N ARG A 1 -10.49 15.47 -2.12
CA ARG A 1 -10.08 16.36 -1.00
C ARG A 1 -8.89 17.17 -1.49
N THR A 2 -8.80 18.48 -1.23
CA THR A 2 -7.64 19.26 -1.65
C THR A 2 -6.42 18.81 -0.83
N TYR A 3 -5.61 17.91 -1.38
CA TYR A 3 -4.35 17.50 -0.77
C TYR A 3 -3.33 18.63 -1.00
N ALA A 4 -3.14 19.43 0.05
CA ALA A 4 -2.13 20.47 0.26
C ALA A 4 -2.10 21.70 -0.67
N THR A 5 -2.12 22.88 -0.04
CA THR A 5 -1.35 24.06 -0.45
C THR A 5 0.02 23.99 0.21
N GLU A 6 1.10 24.36 -0.48
CA GLU A 6 2.47 24.44 0.05
C GLU A 6 2.51 25.18 1.40
N SER A 7 2.60 24.45 2.52
CA SER A 7 2.87 25.03 3.83
C SER A 7 4.39 25.12 4.03
N LYS A 8 4.85 26.23 4.63
CA LYS A 8 6.24 26.32 5.11
C LYS A 8 6.47 25.22 6.14
N ALA A 9 7.60 24.51 6.03
CA ALA A 9 7.99 23.43 6.93
C ALA A 9 7.85 23.86 8.40
N ASN A 10 6.79 23.40 9.05
CA ASN A 10 6.49 23.70 10.43
C ASN A 10 7.18 22.66 11.31
N ALA A 11 7.88 23.13 12.35
CA ALA A 11 8.52 22.26 13.32
C ALA A 11 7.58 22.01 14.51
N GLY A 12 7.54 20.77 14.96
CA GLY A 12 6.86 20.33 16.16
C GLY A 12 7.79 19.52 17.07
N THR A 13 7.27 19.11 18.21
CA THR A 13 7.98 18.29 19.20
C THR A 13 7.14 17.11 19.65
N VAL A 14 7.77 15.97 19.93
CA VAL A 14 7.07 14.78 20.42
C VAL A 14 6.50 15.05 21.83
N LYS A 15 5.19 14.93 22.00
CA LYS A 15 4.48 15.13 23.28
C LYS A 15 4.34 13.81 24.04
N THR A 16 3.83 12.78 23.37
CA THR A 16 3.57 11.46 23.95
C THR A 16 3.81 10.36 22.90
N VAL A 17 4.17 9.17 23.37
CA VAL A 17 4.40 7.98 22.55
C VAL A 17 3.64 6.82 23.20
N ILE A 18 2.73 6.20 22.45
CA ILE A 18 1.90 5.08 22.88
C ILE A 18 1.93 4.02 21.78
N GLY A 19 2.88 3.07 21.90
CA GLY A 19 3.12 2.08 20.85
C GLY A 19 3.45 2.75 19.51
N ALA A 20 2.68 2.43 18.46
CA ALA A 20 2.82 3.03 17.13
C ALA A 20 2.16 4.42 16.99
N VAL A 21 1.47 4.92 18.01
CA VAL A 21 0.83 6.24 18.00
C VAL A 21 1.73 7.26 18.69
N VAL A 22 1.99 8.36 18.01
CA VAL A 22 2.83 9.46 18.51
C VAL A 22 2.04 10.74 18.44
N ASP A 23 1.86 11.45 19.56
CA ASP A 23 1.26 12.78 19.54
C ASP A 23 2.38 13.82 19.42
N VAL A 24 2.23 14.75 18.47
CA VAL A 24 3.20 15.81 18.16
C VAL A 24 2.57 17.16 18.43
N GLN A 25 3.28 18.00 19.18
CA GLN A 25 2.88 19.35 19.54
C GLN A 25 3.57 20.36 18.63
N PHE A 26 2.80 21.22 17.99
CA PHE A 26 3.30 22.35 17.21
C PHE A 26 3.19 23.65 18.01
N GLU A 27 4.11 24.58 17.75
CA GLU A 27 4.10 25.91 18.38
C GLU A 27 3.08 26.85 17.71
N SER A 28 2.82 26.65 16.42
CA SER A 28 1.86 27.46 15.65
C SER A 28 0.47 26.83 15.61
N GLU A 29 -0.56 27.66 15.49
CA GLU A 29 -1.94 27.21 15.18
C GLU A 29 -2.07 26.60 13.78
N ASN A 30 -1.09 26.80 12.89
CA ASN A 30 -1.07 26.20 11.57
C ASN A 30 -0.61 24.73 11.65
N LEU A 31 -1.55 23.85 11.93
CA LEU A 31 -1.30 22.40 12.03
C LEU A 31 -1.17 21.75 10.65
N PRO A 32 -0.28 20.74 10.51
CA PRO A 32 -0.23 19.94 9.30
C PRO A 32 -1.58 19.28 9.00
N PRO A 33 -2.03 19.28 7.73
CA PRO A 33 -3.23 18.57 7.32
C PRO A 33 -3.23 17.09 7.71
N ILE A 34 -4.42 16.50 7.85
CA ILE A 34 -4.56 15.05 8.02
C ILE A 34 -3.98 14.36 6.77
N LEU A 35 -3.28 13.25 6.98
CA LEU A 35 -2.53 12.45 6.01
C LEU A 35 -1.16 13.02 5.59
N ASN A 36 -0.76 14.20 6.10
CA ASN A 36 0.61 14.67 5.89
C ASN A 36 1.62 13.78 6.62
N ALA A 37 2.80 13.66 6.01
CA ALA A 37 3.96 13.01 6.59
C ALA A 37 4.76 14.01 7.42
N LEU A 38 5.19 13.57 8.60
CA LEU A 38 6.13 14.25 9.47
C LEU A 38 7.39 13.40 9.61
N GLU A 39 8.55 14.03 9.67
CA GLU A 39 9.84 13.35 9.80
C GLU A 39 10.49 13.69 11.15
N VAL A 40 10.79 12.66 11.93
CA VAL A 40 11.48 12.80 13.22
C VAL A 40 12.96 13.06 12.97
N GLN A 41 13.49 14.11 13.56
CA GLN A 41 14.90 14.48 13.44
C GLN A 41 15.75 13.72 14.46
N ASP A 42 16.96 13.36 14.06
CA ASP A 42 17.98 12.70 14.91
C ASP A 42 17.49 11.39 15.57
N PHE A 43 16.66 10.62 14.87
CA PHE A 43 16.19 9.33 15.37
C PHE A 43 17.30 8.27 15.24
N HIS A 44 17.65 7.63 16.35
CA HIS A 44 18.73 6.64 16.41
C HIS A 44 18.44 5.39 15.57
N GLY A 45 17.17 5.06 15.31
CA GLY A 45 16.75 3.93 14.48
C GLY A 45 16.77 4.21 12.97
N GLY A 46 17.29 5.35 12.53
CA GLY A 46 17.29 5.75 11.12
C GLY A 46 16.15 6.73 10.81
N ARG A 47 15.51 6.58 9.65
CA ARG A 47 14.48 7.52 9.21
C ARG A 47 13.10 7.10 9.71
N LEU A 48 12.55 7.83 10.67
CA LEU A 48 11.20 7.60 11.18
C LEU A 48 10.22 8.62 10.61
N VAL A 49 9.25 8.10 9.84
CA VAL A 49 8.14 8.88 9.26
C VAL A 49 6.87 8.62 10.06
N LEU A 50 6.17 9.70 10.38
CA LEU A 50 4.88 9.69 11.06
C LEU A 50 3.80 10.22 10.11
N GLU A 51 2.63 9.61 10.04
CA GLU A 51 1.50 10.14 9.27
C GLU A 51 0.45 10.74 10.20
N VAL A 52 -0.01 11.96 9.92
CA VAL A 52 -1.05 12.63 10.71
C VAL A 52 -2.40 11.94 10.54
N ALA A 53 -2.95 11.40 11.62
CA ALA A 53 -4.23 10.68 11.63
C ALA A 53 -5.40 11.55 12.09
N SER A 54 -5.19 12.44 13.07
CA SER A 54 -6.21 13.36 13.57
C SER A 54 -5.62 14.57 14.29
N HIS A 55 -6.41 15.62 14.47
CA HIS A 55 -6.07 16.77 15.30
C HIS A 55 -6.70 16.61 16.69
N LEU A 56 -5.92 16.83 17.76
CA LEU A 56 -6.37 16.65 19.16
C LEU A 56 -6.82 17.96 19.83
N GLY A 57 -6.58 19.11 19.19
CA GLY A 57 -6.69 20.42 19.82
C GLY A 57 -5.39 20.83 20.51
N GLU A 58 -5.35 22.02 21.12
CA GLU A 58 -4.15 22.59 21.78
C GLU A 58 -2.89 22.52 20.92
N ASN A 59 -3.00 22.83 19.62
CA ASN A 59 -1.92 22.73 18.64
C ASN A 59 -1.22 21.33 18.60
N SER A 60 -1.93 20.26 18.96
CA SER A 60 -1.44 18.88 18.92
C SER A 60 -2.08 18.09 17.79
N VAL A 61 -1.29 17.24 17.15
CA VAL A 61 -1.76 16.24 16.19
C VAL A 61 -1.43 14.83 16.68
N ARG A 62 -2.31 13.89 16.39
CA ARG A 62 -2.09 12.46 16.61
C ARG A 62 -1.59 11.84 15.32
N THR A 63 -0.49 11.12 15.41
CA THR A 63 0.18 10.50 14.26
C THR A 63 0.36 9.00 14.43
N ILE A 64 0.57 8.32 13.31
CA ILE A 64 0.87 6.89 13.26
C ILE A 64 2.28 6.72 12.70
N ALA A 65 3.12 5.99 13.41
CA ALA A 65 4.48 5.69 12.98
C ALA A 65 4.51 4.61 11.87
N MET A 66 5.37 4.83 10.87
CA MET A 66 5.62 3.88 9.78
C MET A 66 6.74 2.89 10.12
N ASP A 67 7.46 3.09 11.22
CA ASP A 67 8.51 2.18 11.70
C ASP A 67 8.45 2.08 13.23
N GLY A 68 9.30 1.24 13.82
CA GLY A 68 9.44 1.08 15.27
C GLY A 68 9.67 2.42 15.97
N THR A 69 8.98 2.62 17.10
CA THR A 69 9.09 3.83 17.92
C THR A 69 10.06 3.67 19.09
N GLU A 70 10.80 2.55 19.14
CA GLU A 70 11.82 2.34 20.17
C GLU A 70 12.91 3.41 20.09
N GLY A 71 13.23 4.02 21.24
CA GLY A 71 14.23 5.09 21.32
C GLY A 71 13.69 6.49 21.00
N LEU A 72 12.40 6.63 20.66
CA LEU A 72 11.77 7.94 20.50
C LEU A 72 11.59 8.62 21.86
N VAL A 73 12.09 9.86 22.00
CA VAL A 73 12.01 10.61 23.26
C VAL A 73 11.07 11.81 23.17
N ARG A 74 10.44 12.16 24.30
CA ARG A 74 9.63 13.37 24.39
C ARG A 74 10.50 14.61 24.19
N GLY A 75 9.96 15.61 23.50
CA GLY A 75 10.69 16.82 23.13
C GLY A 75 11.53 16.67 21.86
N GLN A 76 11.63 15.47 21.27
CA GLN A 76 12.35 15.27 20.01
C GLN A 76 11.70 16.07 18.89
N LYS A 77 12.53 16.69 18.04
CA LYS A 77 12.08 17.58 16.98
C LYS A 77 11.46 16.78 15.84
N VAL A 78 10.34 17.26 15.33
CA VAL A 78 9.59 16.69 14.22
C VAL A 78 9.39 17.79 13.17
N ILE A 79 9.57 17.46 11.90
CA ILE A 79 9.42 18.40 10.78
C ILE A 79 8.24 17.96 9.92
N ASP A 80 7.30 18.87 9.66
CA ASP A 80 6.26 18.67 8.64
C ASP A 80 6.88 18.73 7.25
N THR A 81 6.64 17.68 6.46
CA THR A 81 7.10 17.60 5.07
C THR A 81 6.23 18.44 4.12
N GLY A 82 5.06 18.89 4.58
CA GLY A 82 4.11 19.68 3.80
C GLY A 82 3.24 18.87 2.84
N ALA A 83 3.52 17.56 2.70
CA ALA A 83 2.80 16.65 1.82
C ALA A 83 2.52 15.31 2.51
N PRO A 84 1.61 14.48 1.97
CA PRO A 84 1.52 13.08 2.35
C PRO A 84 2.82 12.31 2.10
N ILE A 85 2.91 11.07 2.58
CA ILE A 85 4.05 10.19 2.25
C ILE A 85 4.15 10.11 0.72
N THR A 86 5.29 10.54 0.17
CA THR A 86 5.57 10.48 -1.26
C THR A 86 6.59 9.39 -1.55
N ILE A 87 6.36 8.62 -2.61
CA ILE A 87 7.21 7.51 -3.02
C ILE A 87 7.75 7.72 -4.44
N PRO A 88 8.91 7.14 -4.79
CA PRO A 88 9.37 7.11 -6.18
C PRO A 88 8.40 6.30 -7.05
N VAL A 89 8.14 6.77 -8.27
CA VAL A 89 7.30 6.09 -9.27
C VAL A 89 7.99 6.04 -10.64
N GLY A 90 7.48 5.18 -11.52
CA GLY A 90 7.92 5.01 -12.90
C GLY A 90 8.88 3.84 -13.12
N ALA A 91 9.40 3.70 -14.34
CA ALA A 91 10.15 2.51 -14.75
C ALA A 91 11.37 2.19 -13.87
N GLY A 92 11.94 3.18 -13.17
CA GLY A 92 13.04 2.98 -12.22
C GLY A 92 12.68 2.13 -10.99
N THR A 93 11.40 1.95 -10.68
CA THR A 93 10.92 1.07 -9.59
C THR A 93 10.84 -0.40 -10.00
N LEU A 94 10.91 -0.70 -11.30
CA LEU A 94 10.84 -2.07 -11.80
C LEU A 94 12.12 -2.84 -11.42
N GLY A 95 11.94 -4.07 -10.95
CA GLY A 95 12.99 -4.96 -10.46
C GLY A 95 13.52 -4.60 -9.07
N ARG A 96 12.92 -3.60 -8.41
CA ARG A 96 13.31 -3.12 -7.08
C ARG A 96 12.35 -3.61 -6.01
N ILE A 97 12.86 -3.70 -4.79
CA ILE A 97 12.06 -3.95 -3.59
C ILE A 97 11.99 -2.67 -2.77
N MET A 98 10.78 -2.24 -2.42
CA MET A 98 10.52 -1.01 -1.68
C MET A 98 9.74 -1.26 -0.40
N ASN A 99 9.97 -0.44 0.62
CA ASN A 99 9.11 -0.37 1.81
C ASN A 99 7.96 0.64 1.63
N VAL A 100 7.13 0.79 2.66
CA VAL A 100 5.94 1.68 2.69
C VAL A 100 6.26 3.17 2.45
N ILE A 101 7.46 3.64 2.79
CA ILE A 101 7.87 5.04 2.56
C ILE A 101 8.62 5.23 1.22
N GLY A 102 8.72 4.17 0.42
CA GLY A 102 9.34 4.19 -0.90
C GLY A 102 10.87 4.13 -0.88
N GLU A 103 11.45 3.63 0.21
CA GLU A 103 12.90 3.38 0.30
C GLU A 103 13.23 1.98 -0.20
N PRO A 104 14.34 1.80 -0.93
CA PRO A 104 14.77 0.49 -1.39
C PRO A 104 15.29 -0.36 -0.23
N ILE A 105 14.83 -1.61 -0.15
CA ILE A 105 15.27 -2.60 0.85
C ILE A 105 16.00 -3.79 0.21
N ASP A 106 16.41 -3.66 -1.05
CA ASP A 106 17.10 -4.71 -1.81
C ASP A 106 18.64 -4.57 -1.82
N GLU A 107 19.20 -3.61 -1.09
CA GLU A 107 20.63 -3.29 -1.05
C GLU A 107 21.26 -2.93 -2.41
N ARG A 108 20.44 -2.55 -3.41
CA ARG A 108 20.91 -2.24 -4.78
C ARG A 108 21.11 -0.75 -5.04
N GLY A 109 21.37 0.01 -3.98
CA GLY A 109 21.49 1.47 -4.03
C GLY A 109 20.15 2.20 -4.21
N PRO A 110 20.15 3.52 -4.47
CA PRO A 110 18.92 4.30 -4.57
C PRO A 110 18.08 3.92 -5.80
N ILE A 111 16.76 4.12 -5.71
CA ILE A 111 15.84 3.99 -6.83
C ILE A 111 16.00 5.21 -7.75
N LYS A 112 16.31 4.98 -9.02
CA LYS A 112 16.44 6.04 -10.04
C LYS A 112 15.06 6.46 -10.53
N ALA A 113 14.38 7.29 -9.75
CA ALA A 113 13.06 7.81 -10.11
C ALA A 113 13.12 9.30 -10.43
N ASN A 114 12.49 9.69 -11.54
CA ASN A 114 12.38 11.09 -11.96
C ASN A 114 11.20 11.81 -11.27
N LYS A 115 10.23 11.05 -10.78
CA LYS A 115 9.00 11.56 -10.18
C LYS A 115 8.72 10.86 -8.86
N ARG A 116 8.09 11.61 -7.95
CA ARG A 116 7.50 11.09 -6.73
C ARG A 116 6.02 11.41 -6.70
N SER A 117 5.21 10.50 -6.18
CA SER A 117 3.76 10.67 -6.05
C SER A 117 3.30 10.35 -4.63
N PRO A 118 2.26 11.04 -4.12
CA PRO A 118 1.71 10.75 -2.80
C PRO A 118 0.98 9.40 -2.79
N ILE A 119 1.04 8.68 -1.66
CA ILE A 119 0.31 7.41 -1.50
C ILE A 119 -1.21 7.60 -1.33
N HIS A 120 -1.62 8.80 -0.90
CA HIS A 120 -3.01 9.20 -0.76
C HIS A 120 -3.45 9.95 -2.01
N ALA A 121 -4.42 9.40 -2.71
CA ALA A 121 -5.04 9.97 -3.89
C ALA A 121 -6.55 9.76 -3.82
N ASP A 122 -7.32 10.66 -4.46
CA ASP A 122 -8.74 10.44 -4.66
C ASP A 122 -8.95 9.41 -5.79
N PRO A 123 -10.01 8.58 -5.74
CA PRO A 123 -10.32 7.65 -6.82
C PRO A 123 -10.66 8.41 -8.13
N PRO A 124 -10.49 7.76 -9.30
CA PRO A 124 -10.85 8.36 -10.58
C PRO A 124 -12.31 8.83 -10.62
N ALA A 125 -12.54 9.98 -11.28
CA ALA A 125 -13.88 10.53 -11.38
C ALA A 125 -14.79 9.64 -12.24
N PHE A 126 -16.09 9.68 -12.01
CA PHE A 126 -17.08 8.89 -12.76
C PHE A 126 -16.95 9.06 -14.30
N VAL A 127 -16.59 10.26 -14.77
CA VAL A 127 -16.40 10.56 -16.20
C VAL A 127 -15.15 9.93 -16.81
N GLU A 128 -14.20 9.48 -15.99
CA GLU A 128 -12.94 8.86 -16.41
C GLU A 128 -13.03 7.33 -16.44
N GLN A 129 -14.03 6.75 -15.78
CA GLN A 129 -14.23 5.30 -15.74
C GLN A 129 -14.64 4.77 -17.11
N SER A 130 -14.02 3.65 -17.51
CA SER A 130 -14.41 2.94 -18.73
C SER A 130 -15.64 2.06 -18.50
N THR A 131 -16.51 1.94 -19.51
CA THR A 131 -17.68 1.06 -19.49
C THR A 131 -17.49 -0.23 -20.30
N THR A 132 -16.29 -0.46 -20.84
CA THR A 132 -16.00 -1.62 -21.70
C THR A 132 -15.65 -2.85 -20.85
N ALA A 133 -16.39 -3.93 -21.04
CA ALA A 133 -16.05 -5.23 -20.47
C ALA A 133 -15.17 -6.02 -21.44
N GLU A 134 -13.92 -6.26 -21.07
CA GLU A 134 -12.99 -7.12 -21.80
C GLU A 134 -12.54 -8.27 -20.90
N VAL A 135 -12.30 -9.44 -21.47
CA VAL A 135 -11.77 -10.59 -20.74
C VAL A 135 -10.23 -10.52 -20.75
N LEU A 136 -9.62 -10.79 -19.59
CA LEU A 136 -8.20 -11.03 -19.44
C LEU A 136 -7.96 -12.54 -19.54
N GLU A 137 -7.32 -12.97 -20.62
CA GLU A 137 -6.92 -14.38 -20.79
C GLU A 137 -5.75 -14.70 -19.86
N THR A 138 -5.95 -15.66 -18.95
CA THR A 138 -4.95 -16.01 -17.93
C THR A 138 -4.07 -17.19 -18.33
N GLY A 139 -4.53 -18.01 -19.28
CA GLY A 139 -3.90 -19.29 -19.63
C GLY A 139 -4.25 -20.42 -18.67
N ILE A 140 -5.07 -20.16 -17.65
CA ILE A 140 -5.45 -21.13 -16.62
C ILE A 140 -6.86 -21.63 -16.93
N LYS A 141 -6.95 -22.89 -17.38
CA LYS A 141 -8.22 -23.50 -17.85
C LYS A 141 -9.42 -23.28 -16.92
N VAL A 142 -9.26 -23.47 -15.61
CA VAL A 142 -10.37 -23.33 -14.67
C VAL A 142 -10.84 -21.88 -14.53
N VAL A 143 -9.89 -20.94 -14.59
CA VAL A 143 -10.16 -19.50 -14.52
C VAL A 143 -10.82 -19.06 -15.83
N ASP A 144 -10.17 -19.31 -16.96
CA ASP A 144 -10.65 -18.86 -18.27
C ASP A 144 -12.02 -19.47 -18.67
N LEU A 145 -12.33 -20.67 -18.19
CA LEU A 145 -13.60 -21.35 -18.51
C LEU A 145 -14.73 -21.03 -17.52
N LEU A 146 -14.48 -21.10 -16.21
CA LEU A 146 -15.55 -21.04 -15.19
C LEU A 146 -15.70 -19.65 -14.56
N ALA A 147 -14.60 -18.91 -14.43
CA ALA A 147 -14.58 -17.62 -13.75
C ALA A 147 -13.60 -16.65 -14.46
N PRO A 148 -13.88 -16.29 -15.73
CA PRO A 148 -12.97 -15.48 -16.53
C PRO A 148 -12.75 -14.10 -15.89
N TYR A 149 -11.50 -13.66 -15.87
CA TYR A 149 -11.15 -12.38 -15.26
C TYR A 149 -11.52 -11.23 -16.21
N ALA A 150 -12.11 -10.18 -15.65
CA ALA A 150 -12.36 -8.96 -16.39
C ALA A 150 -11.11 -8.06 -16.36
N ARG A 151 -10.74 -7.48 -17.50
CA ARG A 151 -9.68 -6.47 -17.59
C ARG A 151 -10.07 -5.25 -16.76
N GLY A 152 -9.16 -4.85 -15.89
CA GLY A 152 -9.32 -3.83 -14.86
C GLY A 152 -10.37 -4.15 -13.80
N GLY A 153 -10.74 -5.43 -13.70
CA GLY A 153 -11.56 -5.96 -12.62
C GLY A 153 -10.77 -6.12 -11.32
N LYS A 154 -11.54 -6.37 -10.26
CA LYS A 154 -11.04 -6.73 -8.93
C LYS A 154 -11.32 -8.21 -8.71
N ILE A 155 -10.27 -9.02 -8.62
CA ILE A 155 -10.36 -10.47 -8.46
C ILE A 155 -9.98 -10.83 -7.03
N GLY A 156 -10.88 -11.51 -6.32
CA GLY A 156 -10.62 -12.07 -5.00
C GLY A 156 -10.21 -13.55 -5.08
N LEU A 157 -9.03 -13.88 -4.57
CA LEU A 157 -8.59 -15.26 -4.34
C LEU A 157 -8.92 -15.65 -2.89
N PHE A 158 -10.13 -16.16 -2.69
CA PHE A 158 -10.60 -16.63 -1.39
C PHE A 158 -10.04 -18.02 -1.07
N GLY A 159 -9.44 -18.17 0.10
CA GLY A 159 -9.04 -19.50 0.57
C GLY A 159 -8.23 -19.49 1.87
N GLY A 160 -8.23 -20.64 2.55
CA GLY A 160 -7.46 -20.85 3.78
C GLY A 160 -5.94 -20.86 3.58
N ALA A 161 -5.20 -21.12 4.67
CA ALA A 161 -3.75 -21.23 4.61
C ALA A 161 -3.31 -22.49 3.82
N GLY A 162 -2.27 -22.38 2.99
CA GLY A 162 -1.66 -23.52 2.31
C GLY A 162 -2.38 -24.05 1.06
N VAL A 163 -3.46 -23.40 0.59
CA VAL A 163 -4.23 -23.85 -0.60
C VAL A 163 -3.61 -23.48 -1.95
N GLY A 164 -2.40 -22.89 -1.96
CA GLY A 164 -1.69 -22.53 -3.20
C GLY A 164 -2.02 -21.15 -3.80
N LYS A 165 -2.54 -20.20 -3.00
CA LYS A 165 -2.85 -18.83 -3.48
C LYS A 165 -1.62 -18.12 -4.08
N THR A 166 -0.49 -18.17 -3.38
CA THR A 166 0.76 -17.53 -3.82
C THR A 166 1.29 -18.15 -5.11
N VAL A 167 1.19 -19.48 -5.25
CA VAL A 167 1.57 -20.20 -6.47
C VAL A 167 0.71 -19.77 -7.66
N LEU A 168 -0.61 -19.61 -7.44
CA LEU A 168 -1.51 -19.10 -8.48
C LEU A 168 -1.15 -17.66 -8.89
N ILE A 169 -0.80 -16.80 -7.94
CA ILE A 169 -0.36 -15.44 -8.21
C ILE A 169 0.93 -15.43 -9.04
N GLN A 170 1.92 -16.24 -8.66
CA GLN A 170 3.18 -16.36 -9.42
C GLN A 170 2.93 -16.82 -10.86
N GLU A 171 2.06 -17.81 -11.05
CA GLU A 171 1.73 -18.30 -12.39
C GLU A 171 0.97 -17.26 -13.22
N LEU A 172 0.08 -16.48 -12.61
CA LEU A 172 -0.57 -15.34 -13.26
C LEU A 172 0.45 -14.26 -13.69
N ILE A 173 1.40 -13.93 -12.82
CA ILE A 173 2.50 -12.99 -13.15
C ILE A 173 3.27 -13.51 -14.36
N ASN A 174 3.67 -14.78 -14.33
CA ASN A 174 4.43 -15.42 -15.40
C ASN A 174 3.68 -15.43 -16.74
N ASN A 175 2.41 -15.85 -16.76
CA ASN A 175 1.62 -15.96 -17.98
C ASN A 175 1.29 -14.59 -18.58
N VAL A 176 0.87 -13.63 -17.74
CA VAL A 176 0.51 -12.30 -18.23
C VAL A 176 1.75 -11.48 -18.60
N ALA A 177 2.86 -11.58 -17.87
CA ALA A 177 4.12 -10.89 -18.22
C ALA A 177 4.72 -11.39 -19.55
N LYS A 178 4.47 -12.67 -19.91
CA LYS A 178 4.87 -13.25 -21.20
C LYS A 178 3.92 -12.86 -22.34
N ALA A 179 2.61 -12.90 -22.10
CA ALA A 179 1.60 -12.72 -23.15
C ALA A 179 1.23 -11.25 -23.43
N HIS A 180 1.12 -10.40 -22.39
CA HIS A 180 0.50 -9.08 -22.50
C HIS A 180 1.48 -7.90 -22.40
N GLY A 181 2.76 -8.13 -22.12
CA GLY A 181 3.78 -7.07 -22.10
C GLY A 181 3.58 -5.97 -21.03
N GLY A 182 2.54 -6.08 -20.18
CA GLY A 182 2.23 -5.13 -19.12
C GLY A 182 3.14 -5.28 -17.90
N PHE A 183 3.14 -4.24 -17.07
CA PHE A 183 3.86 -4.24 -15.79
C PHE A 183 3.03 -4.84 -14.67
N SER A 184 3.71 -5.46 -13.71
CA SER A 184 3.11 -6.03 -12.51
C SER A 184 3.62 -5.31 -11.27
N ILE A 185 2.74 -5.06 -10.31
CA ILE A 185 3.12 -4.55 -8.99
C ILE A 185 2.67 -5.60 -7.99
N PHE A 186 3.60 -6.08 -7.16
CA PHE A 186 3.28 -7.00 -6.08
C PHE A 186 3.38 -6.28 -4.73
N CYS A 187 2.28 -6.30 -3.98
CA CYS A 187 2.15 -5.74 -2.65
C CYS A 187 2.08 -6.88 -1.63
N GLY A 188 3.16 -7.12 -0.91
CA GLY A 188 3.18 -8.02 0.23
C GLY A 188 2.74 -7.29 1.50
N VAL A 189 1.44 -7.32 1.78
CA VAL A 189 0.80 -6.70 2.94
C VAL A 189 0.75 -7.69 4.10
N GLY A 190 1.57 -7.46 5.12
CA GLY A 190 1.63 -8.32 6.31
C GLY A 190 2.03 -9.76 5.97
N GLU A 191 2.91 -9.92 4.98
CA GLU A 191 3.43 -11.22 4.55
C GLU A 191 4.65 -11.65 5.37
N ARG A 192 4.94 -12.95 5.35
CA ARG A 192 6.15 -13.47 5.97
C ARG A 192 7.37 -13.08 5.14
N THR A 193 8.41 -12.57 5.80
CA THR A 193 9.69 -12.20 5.17
C THR A 193 10.28 -13.33 4.33
N ARG A 194 10.17 -14.58 4.81
CA ARG A 194 10.60 -15.76 4.06
C ARG A 194 9.87 -15.91 2.72
N GLU A 195 8.55 -15.74 2.71
CA GLU A 195 7.73 -15.91 1.50
C GLU A 195 8.02 -14.80 0.48
N GLY A 196 8.24 -13.55 0.94
CA GLY A 196 8.70 -12.46 0.08
C GLY A 196 10.10 -12.69 -0.50
N ASN A 197 11.02 -13.25 0.29
CA ASN A 197 12.37 -13.60 -0.15
C ASN A 197 12.35 -14.73 -1.21
N ASP A 198 11.60 -15.80 -0.95
CA ASP A 198 11.46 -16.92 -1.88
C ASP A 198 10.85 -16.44 -3.21
N LEU A 199 9.81 -15.60 -3.15
CA LEU A 199 9.19 -14.97 -4.32
C LEU A 199 10.21 -14.12 -5.11
N TYR A 200 11.04 -13.33 -4.43
CA TYR A 200 12.04 -12.50 -5.09
C TYR A 200 13.05 -13.33 -5.88
N HIS A 201 13.60 -14.39 -5.26
CA HIS A 201 14.55 -15.28 -5.92
C HIS A 201 13.91 -16.06 -7.07
N GLU A 202 12.69 -16.54 -6.90
CA GLU A 202 11.95 -17.23 -7.96
C GLU A 202 11.68 -16.30 -9.17
N MET A 203 11.34 -15.04 -8.92
CA MET A 203 11.17 -14.05 -9.99
C MET A 203 12.48 -13.73 -10.74
N ILE A 204 13.63 -13.85 -10.06
CA ILE A 204 14.95 -13.73 -10.71
C ILE A 204 15.22 -14.95 -11.58
N GLU A 205 14.99 -16.15 -11.06
CA GLU A 205 15.23 -17.41 -11.77
C GLU A 205 14.33 -17.57 -13.01
N THR A 206 13.06 -17.15 -12.91
CA THR A 206 12.10 -17.16 -14.01
C THR A 206 12.29 -16.03 -15.03
N GLY A 207 13.18 -15.07 -14.73
CA GLY A 207 13.51 -13.94 -15.60
C GLY A 207 12.47 -12.81 -15.61
N VAL A 208 11.50 -12.81 -14.68
CA VAL A 208 10.54 -11.70 -14.50
C VAL A 208 11.26 -10.47 -13.92
N ILE A 209 12.20 -10.70 -13.01
CA ILE A 209 13.14 -9.70 -12.50
C ILE A 209 14.50 -9.97 -13.14
N ASN A 210 14.98 -9.02 -13.94
CA ASN A 210 16.33 -9.04 -14.47
C ASN A 210 17.18 -8.00 -13.73
N LEU A 211 18.23 -8.47 -13.05
CA LEU A 211 19.11 -7.58 -12.28
C LEU A 211 19.94 -6.65 -13.17
N GLN A 212 20.21 -7.02 -14.42
CA GLN A 212 21.11 -6.29 -15.33
C GLN A 212 20.39 -5.75 -16.57
N GLY A 213 19.08 -5.99 -16.68
CA GLY A 213 18.26 -5.60 -17.81
C GLY A 213 16.86 -5.17 -17.39
N ASP A 214 15.91 -5.27 -18.31
CA ASP A 214 14.55 -4.79 -18.09
C ASP A 214 13.76 -5.79 -17.23
N SER A 215 13.29 -5.31 -16.08
CA SER A 215 12.37 -6.03 -15.21
C SER A 215 10.93 -5.60 -15.49
N LYS A 216 9.97 -6.49 -15.28
CA LYS A 216 8.54 -6.19 -15.52
C LYS A 216 7.72 -6.06 -14.24
N VAL A 217 8.33 -6.26 -13.08
CA VAL A 217 7.63 -6.26 -11.79
C VAL A 217 8.27 -5.30 -10.80
N ALA A 218 7.48 -4.56 -10.05
CA ALA A 218 7.94 -3.83 -8.85
C ALA A 218 7.41 -4.53 -7.60
N LEU A 219 8.27 -4.68 -6.58
CA LEU A 219 7.90 -5.33 -5.32
C LEU A 219 7.79 -4.28 -4.20
N VAL A 220 6.67 -4.29 -3.50
CA VAL A 220 6.42 -3.43 -2.33
C VAL A 220 6.08 -4.33 -1.15
N PHE A 221 6.89 -4.29 -0.09
CA PHE A 221 6.68 -5.11 1.09
C PHE A 221 6.41 -4.25 2.32
N GLY A 222 5.46 -4.72 3.12
CA GLY A 222 5.19 -4.23 4.46
C GLY A 222 4.97 -5.45 5.33
N GLN A 223 6.04 -5.98 5.90
CA GLN A 223 6.09 -7.34 6.42
C GLN A 223 5.36 -7.49 7.76
N MET A 224 5.15 -8.74 8.22
CA MET A 224 4.50 -9.02 9.51
C MET A 224 5.21 -8.41 10.72
N ASN A 225 6.52 -8.24 10.65
CA ASN A 225 7.34 -7.65 11.72
C ASN A 225 7.24 -6.12 11.75
N GLU A 226 6.67 -5.49 10.73
CA GLU A 226 6.50 -4.03 10.69
C GLU A 226 5.27 -3.58 11.51
N PRO A 227 5.30 -2.34 12.04
CA PRO A 227 4.20 -1.81 12.82
C PRO A 227 2.90 -1.75 11.99
N PRO A 228 1.74 -1.73 12.66
CA PRO A 228 0.45 -1.67 11.97
C PRO A 228 0.30 -0.43 11.09
N GLY A 229 1.02 0.67 11.36
CA GLY A 229 1.06 1.84 10.49
C GLY A 229 1.56 1.53 9.07
N ALA A 230 2.68 0.82 8.98
CA ALA A 230 3.26 0.41 7.70
C ALA A 230 2.33 -0.55 6.94
N ARG A 231 1.84 -1.59 7.62
CA ARG A 231 0.91 -2.58 7.03
C ARG A 231 -0.39 -1.95 6.54
N ALA A 232 -0.89 -0.91 7.22
CA ALA A 232 -2.09 -0.18 6.83
C ALA A 232 -1.88 0.81 5.67
N ARG A 233 -0.65 1.00 5.17
CA ARG A 233 -0.32 1.96 4.10
C ARG A 233 0.42 1.34 2.91
N VAL A 234 1.03 0.17 3.09
CA VAL A 234 1.83 -0.47 2.03
C VAL A 234 1.01 -0.82 0.79
N ALA A 235 -0.26 -1.22 0.93
CA ALA A 235 -1.14 -1.44 -0.22
C ALA A 235 -1.33 -0.17 -1.07
N LEU A 236 -1.43 0.99 -0.42
CA LEU A 236 -1.55 2.29 -1.09
C LEU A 236 -0.26 2.66 -1.83
N THR A 237 0.88 2.25 -1.28
CA THR A 237 2.20 2.47 -1.88
C THR A 237 2.30 1.77 -3.23
N GLY A 238 1.99 0.46 -3.29
CA GLY A 238 2.00 -0.24 -4.58
C GLY A 238 0.87 0.21 -5.51
N LEU A 239 -0.28 0.60 -4.98
CA LEU A 239 -1.34 1.20 -5.78
C LEU A 239 -0.89 2.49 -6.48
N THR A 240 -0.18 3.37 -5.79
CA THR A 240 0.37 4.61 -6.38
C THR A 240 1.37 4.34 -7.52
N ILE A 241 2.15 3.26 -7.44
CA ILE A 241 3.02 2.83 -8.55
C ILE A 241 2.17 2.35 -9.73
N ALA A 242 1.14 1.53 -9.46
CA ALA A 242 0.24 1.05 -10.49
C ALA A 242 -0.54 2.18 -11.18
N GLU A 243 -0.98 3.18 -10.41
CA GLU A 243 -1.65 4.37 -10.92
C GLU A 243 -0.75 5.21 -11.81
N TYR A 244 0.55 5.34 -11.50
CA TYR A 244 1.50 6.01 -12.41
C TYR A 244 1.53 5.33 -13.79
N PHE A 245 1.65 4.00 -13.83
CA PHE A 245 1.67 3.26 -15.09
C PHE A 245 0.32 3.32 -15.82
N ARG A 246 -0.80 3.36 -15.09
CA ARG A 246 -2.14 3.56 -15.67
C ARG A 246 -2.33 4.96 -16.27
N ASP A 247 -2.01 6.00 -15.51
CA ASP A 247 -2.44 7.37 -15.79
C ASP A 247 -1.44 8.21 -16.57
N GLU A 248 -0.14 7.91 -16.44
CA GLU A 248 0.94 8.62 -17.13
C GLU A 248 1.47 7.82 -18.32
N GLU A 249 1.71 6.52 -18.15
CA GLU A 249 2.22 5.65 -19.22
C GLU A 249 1.09 5.04 -20.07
N GLY A 250 -0.17 5.10 -19.61
CA GLY A 250 -1.34 4.62 -20.35
C GLY A 250 -1.34 3.10 -20.56
N GLN A 251 -0.85 2.35 -19.58
CA GLN A 251 -0.67 0.89 -19.70
C GLN A 251 -1.69 0.09 -18.90
N ASP A 252 -1.84 -1.17 -19.31
CA ASP A 252 -2.55 -2.18 -18.53
C ASP A 252 -1.59 -2.78 -17.50
N VAL A 253 -2.00 -2.67 -16.24
CA VAL A 253 -1.18 -3.00 -15.08
C VAL A 253 -1.84 -4.11 -14.28
N LEU A 254 -1.04 -5.07 -13.82
CA LEU A 254 -1.49 -6.05 -12.84
C LEU A 254 -1.06 -5.62 -11.43
N LEU A 255 -2.01 -5.60 -10.50
CA LEU A 255 -1.75 -5.33 -9.09
C LEU A 255 -2.04 -6.57 -8.26
N PHE A 256 -1.03 -7.12 -7.61
CA PHE A 256 -1.17 -8.25 -6.71
C PHE A 256 -1.15 -7.77 -5.26
N ILE A 257 -2.16 -8.13 -4.47
CA ILE A 257 -2.21 -7.80 -3.04
C ILE A 257 -2.30 -9.09 -2.26
N ASP A 258 -1.20 -9.49 -1.62
CA ASP A 258 -1.15 -10.62 -0.71
C ASP A 258 -0.72 -10.08 0.66
N ASN A 259 -1.57 -9.96 1.68
CA ASN A 259 -2.99 -10.29 1.73
C ASN A 259 -3.83 -9.07 2.09
N ILE A 260 -4.96 -8.86 1.40
CA ILE A 260 -5.81 -7.69 1.66
C ILE A 260 -6.46 -7.73 3.06
N PHE A 261 -6.67 -8.92 3.63
CA PHE A 261 -7.13 -9.05 5.00
C PHE A 261 -6.15 -8.43 6.00
N ARG A 262 -4.83 -8.48 5.74
CA ARG A 262 -3.81 -7.88 6.63
C ARG A 262 -3.84 -6.36 6.62
N PHE A 263 -4.28 -5.75 5.52
CA PHE A 263 -4.58 -4.32 5.48
C PHE A 263 -5.70 -3.97 6.45
N THR A 264 -6.80 -4.73 6.41
CA THR A 264 -7.93 -4.56 7.34
C THR A 264 -7.52 -4.79 8.79
N GLN A 265 -6.77 -5.86 9.07
CA GLN A 265 -6.28 -6.17 10.41
C GLN A 265 -5.40 -5.03 10.96
N ALA A 266 -4.47 -4.53 10.16
CA ALA A 266 -3.64 -3.39 10.53
C ALA A 266 -4.48 -2.12 10.79
N GLY A 267 -5.52 -1.90 9.98
CA GLY A 267 -6.50 -0.83 10.20
C GLY A 267 -7.25 -0.95 11.53
N SER A 268 -7.62 -2.17 11.95
CA SER A 268 -8.23 -2.43 13.26
C SER A 268 -7.26 -2.14 14.41
N GLU A 269 -6.01 -2.58 14.30
CA GLU A 269 -4.96 -2.31 15.29
C GLU A 269 -4.72 -0.80 15.45
N VAL A 270 -4.57 -0.07 14.33
CA VAL A 270 -4.44 1.39 14.31
C VAL A 270 -5.66 2.05 14.96
N SER A 271 -6.87 1.63 14.60
CA SER A 271 -8.11 2.19 15.13
C SER A 271 -8.22 2.05 16.65
N ALA A 272 -7.81 0.90 17.19
CA ALA A 272 -7.76 0.66 18.63
C ALA A 272 -6.75 1.59 19.32
N LEU A 273 -5.55 1.76 18.75
CA LEU A 273 -4.53 2.68 19.30
C LEU A 273 -4.96 4.15 19.23
N LEU A 274 -5.77 4.53 18.23
CA LEU A 274 -6.34 5.88 18.13
C LEU A 274 -7.46 6.13 19.16
N GLY A 275 -7.92 5.11 19.88
CA GLY A 275 -9.00 5.20 20.87
C GLY A 275 -10.39 5.23 20.27
N ARG A 276 -10.57 4.71 19.04
CA ARG A 276 -11.89 4.60 18.42
C ARG A 276 -12.65 3.42 19.03
N ILE A 277 -13.96 3.58 19.21
CA ILE A 277 -14.83 2.49 19.65
C ILE A 277 -14.87 1.42 18.55
N PRO A 278 -14.59 0.13 18.87
CA PRO A 278 -14.64 -0.94 17.88
C PRO A 278 -16.08 -1.23 17.42
N SER A 279 -16.19 -1.71 16.19
CA SER A 279 -17.44 -2.17 15.57
C SER A 279 -17.61 -3.69 15.74
N ALA A 280 -18.49 -4.30 14.94
CA ALA A 280 -18.73 -5.73 14.91
C ALA A 280 -17.42 -6.54 14.83
N VAL A 281 -17.32 -7.61 15.64
CA VAL A 281 -16.18 -8.53 15.69
C VAL A 281 -14.84 -7.85 16.05
N GLY A 282 -14.86 -6.58 16.48
CA GLY A 282 -13.66 -5.84 16.89
C GLY A 282 -12.99 -5.02 15.78
N TYR A 283 -13.57 -4.96 14.58
CA TYR A 283 -13.04 -4.16 13.47
C TYR A 283 -13.19 -2.65 13.68
N GLN A 284 -12.44 -1.86 12.92
CA GLN A 284 -12.56 -0.41 12.94
C GLN A 284 -13.94 0.06 12.44
N PRO A 285 -14.52 1.14 13.01
CA PRO A 285 -15.80 1.68 12.52
C PRO A 285 -15.69 2.27 11.10
N THR A 286 -14.46 2.55 10.63
CA THR A 286 -14.16 3.08 9.29
C THR A 286 -13.85 1.98 8.26
N LEU A 287 -14.14 0.71 8.55
CA LEU A 287 -13.74 -0.42 7.70
C LEU A 287 -14.18 -0.23 6.25
N SER A 288 -15.47 0.02 6.03
CA SER A 288 -16.03 0.17 4.68
C SER A 288 -15.48 1.38 3.94
N THR A 289 -15.23 2.48 4.65
CA THR A 289 -14.67 3.69 4.04
C THR A 289 -13.19 3.53 3.69
N ASP A 290 -12.41 2.88 4.55
CA ASP A 290 -10.97 2.68 4.34
C ASP A 290 -10.73 1.66 3.21
N MET A 291 -11.52 0.58 3.19
CA MET A 291 -11.51 -0.38 2.09
C MET A 291 -11.99 0.27 0.79
N GLY A 292 -13.12 0.99 0.81
CA GLY A 292 -13.68 1.65 -0.37
C GLY A 292 -12.73 2.68 -0.99
N ALA A 293 -12.06 3.50 -0.17
CA ALA A 293 -11.11 4.49 -0.67
C ALA A 293 -9.94 3.87 -1.44
N MET A 294 -9.49 2.68 -1.03
CA MET A 294 -8.43 1.95 -1.72
C MET A 294 -8.99 1.17 -2.92
N GLN A 295 -10.08 0.44 -2.76
CA GLN A 295 -10.65 -0.38 -3.82
C GLN A 295 -11.14 0.47 -4.99
N GLU A 296 -11.73 1.64 -4.78
CA GLU A 296 -12.24 2.49 -5.86
C GLU A 296 -11.15 3.14 -6.72
N ARG A 297 -9.92 3.19 -6.21
CA ARG A 297 -8.75 3.58 -7.00
C ARG A 297 -8.30 2.49 -7.98
N ILE A 298 -8.60 1.23 -7.68
CA ILE A 298 -8.36 0.09 -8.56
C ILE A 298 -9.50 0.00 -9.58
N THR A 299 -9.29 0.59 -10.75
CA THR A 299 -10.29 0.61 -11.82
C THR A 299 -9.66 0.86 -13.18
N THR A 300 -10.44 0.62 -14.23
CA THR A 300 -10.11 1.00 -15.60
C THR A 300 -10.50 2.45 -15.86
N THR A 301 -9.53 3.24 -16.30
CA THR A 301 -9.77 4.60 -16.80
C THR A 301 -9.72 4.61 -18.33
N LYS A 302 -10.03 5.76 -18.93
CA LYS A 302 -9.85 5.98 -20.38
C LYS A 302 -8.40 5.87 -20.86
N LYS A 303 -7.42 5.92 -19.96
CA LYS A 303 -5.99 5.92 -20.29
C LYS A 303 -5.35 4.53 -20.20
N GLY A 304 -5.80 3.71 -19.25
CA GLY A 304 -5.26 2.38 -19.01
C GLY A 304 -6.09 1.65 -17.96
N SER A 305 -5.67 0.44 -17.59
CA SER A 305 -6.38 -0.38 -16.61
C SER A 305 -5.48 -0.86 -15.48
N ILE A 306 -6.05 -1.01 -14.29
CA ILE A 306 -5.42 -1.76 -13.19
C ILE A 306 -6.30 -2.96 -12.92
N THR A 307 -5.81 -4.15 -13.29
CA THR A 307 -6.46 -5.41 -12.94
C THR A 307 -5.84 -5.92 -11.64
N SER A 308 -6.61 -5.99 -10.56
CA SER A 308 -6.06 -6.43 -9.28
C SER A 308 -6.42 -7.88 -8.96
N VAL A 309 -5.45 -8.66 -8.51
CA VAL A 309 -5.62 -9.99 -7.95
C VAL A 309 -5.26 -9.95 -6.48
N GLN A 310 -6.26 -10.14 -5.62
CA GLN A 310 -6.14 -9.91 -4.19
C GLN A 310 -6.36 -11.23 -3.44
N ALA A 311 -5.37 -11.69 -2.70
CA ALA A 311 -5.55 -12.82 -1.81
C ALA A 311 -6.38 -12.37 -0.61
N VAL A 312 -7.48 -13.08 -0.34
CA VAL A 312 -8.37 -12.81 0.79
C VAL A 312 -8.28 -13.98 1.76
N TYR A 313 -7.72 -13.72 2.95
CA TYR A 313 -7.79 -14.67 4.05
C TYR A 313 -9.18 -14.61 4.70
N VAL A 314 -9.84 -15.77 4.80
CA VAL A 314 -11.13 -15.90 5.48
C VAL A 314 -10.86 -16.37 6.90
N PRO A 315 -11.07 -15.53 7.93
CA PRO A 315 -10.82 -15.93 9.31
C PRO A 315 -11.79 -17.03 9.72
N ALA A 316 -11.25 -18.13 10.26
CA ALA A 316 -12.02 -19.29 10.72
C ALA A 316 -12.98 -19.88 9.66
N ASP A 317 -12.68 -19.70 8.37
CA ASP A 317 -13.53 -20.10 7.25
C ASP A 317 -14.96 -19.48 7.30
N ASP A 318 -15.13 -18.37 8.02
CA ASP A 318 -16.38 -17.63 8.12
C ASP A 318 -16.49 -16.50 7.09
N LEU A 319 -17.27 -16.75 6.02
CA LEU A 319 -17.55 -15.75 4.98
C LEU A 319 -18.46 -14.61 5.46
N THR A 320 -19.07 -14.73 6.65
CA THR A 320 -19.91 -13.67 7.23
C THR A 320 -19.11 -12.65 8.04
N ASP A 321 -17.81 -12.88 8.22
CA ASP A 321 -16.91 -11.91 8.83
C ASP A 321 -16.93 -10.58 8.04
N PRO A 322 -17.01 -9.41 8.72
CA PRO A 322 -17.08 -8.12 8.06
C PRO A 322 -15.93 -7.83 7.09
N ALA A 323 -14.72 -8.36 7.30
CA ALA A 323 -13.58 -8.09 6.45
C ALA A 323 -13.72 -8.75 5.06
N PRO A 324 -13.92 -10.08 4.93
CA PRO A 324 -14.29 -10.71 3.66
C PRO A 324 -15.58 -10.16 3.07
N ALA A 325 -16.61 -9.87 3.88
CA ALA A 325 -17.90 -9.40 3.37
C ALA A 325 -17.84 -7.99 2.75
N THR A 326 -16.84 -7.18 3.13
CA THR A 326 -16.65 -5.82 2.63
C THR A 326 -15.61 -5.74 1.49
N THR A 327 -14.84 -6.81 1.26
CA THR A 327 -13.76 -6.89 0.26
C THR A 327 -14.27 -7.44 -1.06
#